data_AF-A0A2P8B2U0-F1
#
_entry.id   AF-A0A2P8B2U0-F1
#
_cell.length_a   1.000
_cell.length_b   1.000
_cell.length_c   1.000
_cell.angle_alpha   90.00
_cell.angle_beta   90.00
_cell.angle_gamma   90.00
#
_symmetry.space_group_name_H-M   'P 1'
#
loop_
_entity.id
_entity.type
_entity.pdbx_description
1 polymer ?
#
loop_
_entity_poly.entity_id
_entity_poly.type
_entity_poly.pdbx_seq_one_letter_code
_entity_poly.pdbx_strand_id
1 'polypeptide(L)' 'MTSVAPRWRKSVRSANEGNCVEVADNLPGVVLVRDSKDPSGPALAFTPDAWRSLVTSLRRRALD' A
#
# COMPACT_ATOMS: atom_id res chain seq x y z
N MET A 1 -24.90 -4.29 4.08
CA MET A 1 -23.44 -4.26 4.30
C MET A 1 -22.84 -3.40 3.21
N THR A 2 -22.60 -2.11 3.47
CA THR A 2 -22.03 -1.18 2.47
C THR A 2 -20.58 -1.56 2.22
N SER A 3 -20.27 -2.02 1.02
CA SER A 3 -18.88 -2.22 0.60
C SER A 3 -18.20 -0.85 0.54
N VAL A 4 -17.09 -0.68 1.24
CA VAL A 4 -16.28 0.54 1.18
C VAL A 4 -15.27 0.37 0.06
N ALA A 5 -15.35 1.23 -0.96
CA ALA A 5 -14.39 1.22 -2.07
C ALA A 5 -12.99 1.68 -1.60
N PRO A 6 -11.90 1.15 -2.17
CA PRO A 6 -10.55 1.60 -1.86
C PRO A 6 -10.34 3.08 -2.22
N ARG A 7 -9.83 3.85 -1.27
CA ARG A 7 -9.41 5.24 -1.45
C ARG A 7 -7.89 5.28 -1.57
N TRP A 8 -7.40 5.23 -2.80
CA TRP A 8 -5.98 5.22 -3.11
C TRP A 8 -5.32 6.56 -2.77
N ARG A 9 -4.21 6.48 -2.02
CA ARG A 9 -3.31 7.62 -1.78
C ARG A 9 -1.92 7.27 -2.30
N LYS A 10 -1.36 8.15 -3.13
CA LYS A 10 0.05 8.03 -3.54
C LYS A 10 0.97 8.28 -2.36
N SER A 11 2.04 7.50 -2.28
CA SER A 11 3.10 7.73 -1.29
C SER A 11 3.81 9.06 -1.54
N VAL A 12 4.14 9.79 -0.47
CA VAL A 12 4.90 11.05 -0.53
C VAL A 12 6.33 10.86 -1.03
N ARG A 13 6.86 9.63 -0.96
CA ARG A 13 8.19 9.27 -1.48
C ARG A 13 8.19 9.01 -3.00
N SER A 14 7.03 9.07 -3.65
CA SER A 14 6.86 8.93 -5.10
C SER A 14 7.21 10.20 -5.88
N ALA A 15 7.75 11.23 -5.23
CA ALA A 15 8.19 12.44 -5.90
C ALA A 15 9.53 12.18 -6.61
N ASN A 16 9.50 12.31 -7.94
CA ASN A 16 10.62 12.46 -8.87
C ASN A 16 11.26 11.24 -9.56
N GLU A 17 11.02 9.98 -9.15
CA GLU A 17 11.75 8.82 -9.75
C GLU A 17 10.88 7.64 -10.20
N GLY A 18 9.61 7.89 -10.55
CA GLY A 18 8.81 6.95 -11.32
C GLY A 18 8.39 5.64 -10.63
N ASN A 19 8.93 5.24 -9.49
CA ASN A 19 8.52 4.03 -8.77
C ASN A 19 7.40 4.35 -7.77
N CYS A 20 6.24 4.72 -8.31
CA CYS A 20 5.14 5.27 -7.56
C CYS A 20 4.24 4.15 -7.01
N VAL A 21 4.11 4.06 -5.68
CA VAL A 21 3.13 3.16 -5.04
C VAL A 21 1.91 3.92 -4.53
N GLU A 22 0.74 3.29 -4.64
CA GLU A 22 -0.52 3.73 -4.04
C GLU A 22 -0.95 2.78 -2.94
N VAL A 23 -1.51 3.33 -1.86
CA VAL A 23 -2.00 2.57 -0.71
C VAL A 23 -3.44 2.95 -0.43
N ALA A 24 -4.29 1.95 -0.15
CA ALA A 24 -5.64 2.13 0.39
C ALA A 24 -5.73 1.42 1.75
N ASP A 25 -5.95 2.19 2.80
CA ASP A 25 -6.00 1.77 4.21
C ASP A 25 -7.38 2.01 4.85
N ASN A 26 -8.38 2.38 4.05
CA ASN A 26 -9.73 2.71 4.48
C ASN A 26 -10.69 1.50 4.49
N LEU A 27 -10.21 0.30 4.14
CA LEU A 27 -11.01 -0.91 4.14
C LEU A 27 -10.86 -1.63 5.48
N PRO A 28 -11.94 -2.21 6.02
CA PRO A 28 -11.86 -2.98 7.26
C PRO A 28 -11.02 -4.24 7.05
N GLY A 29 -9.98 -4.40 7.88
CA GLY A 29 -9.19 -5.63 7.94
C GLY A 29 -8.18 -5.85 6.81
N VAL A 30 -8.05 -4.90 5.87
CA VAL A 30 -7.11 -5.03 4.75
C VAL A 30 -6.47 -3.70 4.38
N VAL A 31 -5.17 -3.74 4.08
CA VAL A 31 -4.43 -2.66 3.43
C VAL A 31 -4.07 -3.13 2.03
N LEU A 32 -4.45 -2.35 1.02
CA LEU A 32 -4.12 -2.64 -0.37
C LEU A 32 -2.97 -1.77 -0.84
N VAL A 33 -2.06 -2.36 -1.63
CA VAL A 33 -0.93 -1.68 -2.24
C VAL A 33 -0.87 -2.03 -3.71
N ARG A 34 -0.73 -1.02 -4.58
CA ARG A 34 -0.57 -1.25 -6.02
C ARG A 34 0.49 -0.34 -6.63
N ASP A 35 0.95 -0.73 -7.82
CA ASP A 35 1.75 0.14 -8.66
C ASP A 35 0.86 1.25 -9.23
N SER A 36 1.27 2.50 -9.08
CA SER A 36 0.55 3.64 -9.67
C SER A 36 0.64 3.64 -11.19
N LYS A 37 1.65 2.98 -11.78
CA LYS A 37 1.84 2.87 -13.23
C LYS A 37 0.93 1.82 -13.86
N ASP A 38 0.44 0.86 -13.07
CA ASP A 38 -0.54 -0.13 -13.52
C ASP A 38 -1.75 -0.18 -12.56
N PRO A 39 -2.63 0.85 -12.58
CA PRO A 39 -3.78 0.93 -11.68
C PRO A 39 -4.81 -0.20 -11.87
N SER A 40 -4.83 -0.81 -13.06
CA SER A 40 -5.72 -1.92 -13.43
C SER A 40 -5.09 -3.29 -13.15
N GLY A 41 -3.79 -3.32 -12.86
CA GLY A 41 -3.06 -4.50 -12.45
C GLY A 41 -3.43 -4.99 -11.04
N PRO A 42 -2.85 -6.13 -10.63
CA PRO A 42 -3.14 -6.72 -9.32
C PRO A 42 -2.65 -5.83 -8.17
N ALA A 43 -3.48 -5.72 -7.12
CA ALA A 43 -3.09 -5.12 -5.86
C ALA A 43 -2.64 -6.20 -4.86
N LEU A 44 -1.56 -5.92 -4.13
CA LEU A 44 -1.16 -6.70 -2.97
C LEU A 44 -2.12 -6.39 -1.81
N ALA A 45 -2.52 -7.42 -1.07
CA ALA A 45 -3.39 -7.30 0.10
C ALA A 45 -2.65 -7.75 1.36
N PHE A 46 -2.65 -6.89 2.38
CA PHE A 46 -2.03 -7.14 3.68
C PHE A 46 -3.07 -7.06 4.78
N THR A 47 -2.89 -7.87 5.83
CA THR A 47 -3.54 -7.57 7.12
C THR A 47 -2.93 -6.28 7.71
N PRO A 48 -3.65 -5.55 8.58
CA PRO A 48 -3.11 -4.34 9.21
C PRO A 48 -1.78 -4.58 9.95
N ASP A 49 -1.62 -5.71 10.61
CA ASP A 49 -0.39 -6.06 11.34
C ASP A 49 0.77 -6.41 10.40
N ALA A 50 0.52 -7.16 9.33
CA ALA A 50 1.53 -7.45 8.32
C ALA A 50 2.03 -6.16 7.64
N TRP A 51 1.12 -5.23 7.34
CA TRP A 51 1.47 -3.93 6.78
C TRP A 51 2.36 -3.11 7.72
N ARG A 52 2.00 -3.03 9.01
CA ARG A 52 2.82 -2.33 10.02
C ARG A 52 4.20 -2.95 10.18
N SER A 53 4.28 -4.28 10.20
CA SER A 53 5.55 -5.01 10.28
C SER A 53 6.44 -4.69 9.06
N LEU A 54 5.89 -4.82 7.86
CA LEU A 54 6.58 -4.51 6.61
C LEU A 54 7.13 -3.09 6.60
N VAL A 55 6.31 -2.07 6.88
CA VAL A 55 6.74 -0.66 6.89
C VAL A 55 7.81 -0.42 7.95
N THR A 56 7.72 -1.07 9.10
CA THR A 56 8.72 -0.95 10.18
C THR A 56 10.06 -1.54 9.75
N SER A 57 10.05 -2.74 9.16
CA SER A 57 11.25 -3.41 8.64
C SER A 57 11.92 -2.61 7.52
N LEU A 58 11.13 -2.10 6.58
CA LEU A 58 11.63 -1.25 5.49
C LEU A 58 12.30 0.03 6.00
N ARG A 59 11.72 0.69 7.02
CA ARG A 59 12.33 1.88 7.65
C ARG A 59 13.66 1.56 8.32
N ARG A 60 13.80 0.37 8.89
CA ARG A 60 15.00 -0.10 9.57
C ARG A 60 16.06 -0.65 8.60
N ARG A 61 15.75 -0.76 7.29
CA ARG A 61 16.57 -1.50 6.30
C ARG A 61 16.89 -2.93 6.76
N ALA A 62 16.02 -3.52 7.57
CA ALA A 62 16.15 -4.86 8.10
C ALA A 62 15.07 -5.71 7.42
N LEU A 63 15.38 -6.17 6.21
CA LEU A 63 14.67 -7.28 5.60
C LEU A 63 15.62 -8.46 5.75
N ASP A 64 15.23 -9.46 6.53
CA ASP A 64 15.91 -10.76 6.55
C ASP A 64 15.44 -11.58 5.34
#